data_AF-A0A7L9FG25-F1
#
_entry.id   AF-A0A7L9FG25-F1
#
_cell.length_a   1.000
_cell.length_b   1.000
_cell.length_c   1.000
_cell.angle_alpha   90.00
_cell.angle_beta   90.00
_cell.angle_gamma   90.00
#
_symmetry.space_group_name_H-M   'P 1'
#
loop_
_entity.id
_entity.type
_entity.pdbx_description
1 polymer ?
#
loop_
_entity_poly.entity_id
_entity_poly.type
_entity_poly.pdbx_seq_one_letter_code
_entity_poly.pdbx_strand_id
1 'polypeptide(L)' 'MNLVLKVTDQAVKEHQIVVKVLGSGVSEASAGRVCPTCGLPATYINSLNKFYCFNCKKYVE' A
#
# COMPACT_ATOMS: atom_id res chain seq x y z
N MET A 1 28.31 41.62 21.09
CA MET A 1 28.38 40.30 20.43
C MET A 1 27.56 39.33 21.27
N ASN A 2 26.27 39.17 20.98
CA ASN A 2 25.36 38.33 21.76
C ASN A 2 25.12 37.02 21.01
N LEU A 3 25.59 35.91 21.58
CA LEU A 3 25.29 34.58 21.09
C LEU A 3 24.05 34.07 21.82
N VAL A 4 22.90 34.07 21.13
CA VAL A 4 21.63 33.57 21.68
C VAL A 4 21.61 32.05 21.63
N LEU A 5 21.56 31.44 22.80
CA LEU A 5 21.24 30.04 23.04
C LEU A 5 19.98 29.63 22.27
N LYS A 6 20.09 28.58 21.44
CA LYS A 6 18.93 27.87 20.90
C LYS A 6 19.06 26.39 21.23
N VAL A 7 18.77 26.05 22.48
CA VAL A 7 18.28 24.72 22.82
C VAL A 7 16.76 24.82 22.92
N THR A 8 16.07 24.57 21.82
CA THR A 8 14.61 24.44 21.84
C THR A 8 14.29 22.96 21.97
N ASP A 9 14.17 22.53 23.21
CA ASP A 9 13.58 21.28 23.69
C ASP A 9 12.06 21.24 23.36
N GLN A 10 11.71 21.23 22.08
CA GLN A 10 10.34 21.11 21.61
C GLN A 10 10.22 19.94 20.64
N ALA A 11 10.22 18.72 21.15
CA ALA A 11 9.84 17.56 20.35
C ALA A 11 9.32 16.37 21.17
N VAL A 12 8.59 16.60 22.26
CA VAL A 12 7.69 15.56 22.81
C VAL A 12 6.26 16.01 22.52
N LYS A 13 5.74 15.62 21.35
CA LYS A 13 4.33 15.80 20.98
C LYS A 13 3.64 14.45 20.86
N GLU A 14 3.17 14.01 22.01
CA GLU A 14 1.86 13.40 22.29
C GLU A 14 1.13 12.70 21.13
N HIS A 15 1.02 11.38 21.26
CA HIS A 15 -0.20 10.58 21.04
C HIS A 15 -1.14 11.04 19.91
N GLN A 16 -0.96 10.46 18.72
CA GLN A 16 -2.09 10.20 17.83
C GLN A 16 -2.05 8.74 17.37
N ILE A 17 -2.77 7.91 18.11
CA ILE A 17 -3.24 6.61 17.64
C ILE A 17 -4.01 6.85 16.33
N VAL A 18 -3.44 6.44 15.20
CA VAL A 18 -4.19 6.16 13.97
C VAL A 18 -3.97 4.71 13.62
N VAL A 19 -4.73 3.81 14.26
CA VAL A 19 -5.03 2.54 13.62
C VAL A 19 -5.88 2.86 12.40
N LYS A 20 -5.20 3.13 11.27
CA LYS A 20 -5.81 3.18 9.95
C LYS A 20 -6.28 1.77 9.63
N VAL A 21 -7.42 1.39 10.19
CA VAL A 21 -8.29 0.39 9.58
C VAL A 21 -8.65 0.90 8.19
N LEU A 22 -8.79 -0.05 7.25
CA LEU A 22 -9.15 0.08 5.83
C LEU A 22 -7.97 0.14 4.85
N GLY A 23 -7.59 -1.04 4.32
CA GLY A 23 -6.86 -1.15 3.06
C GLY A 23 -5.94 -2.36 2.97
N SER A 24 -6.51 -3.54 2.70
CA SER A 24 -5.80 -4.78 2.39
C SER A 24 -4.56 -4.57 1.53
N GLY A 25 -3.45 -5.19 1.94
CA GLY A 25 -2.16 -5.14 1.26
C GLY A 25 -2.26 -5.47 -0.22
N VAL A 26 -2.11 -4.43 -1.05
CA VAL A 26 -1.55 -4.60 -2.38
C VAL A 26 -0.09 -4.22 -2.28
N SER A 27 0.77 -5.23 -2.23
CA SER A 27 2.21 -5.07 -2.26
C SER A 27 2.58 -4.35 -3.56
N GLU A 28 2.99 -3.11 -3.41
CA GLU A 28 3.40 -2.18 -4.44
C GLU A 28 4.69 -2.66 -5.12
N ALA A 29 4.62 -3.62 -6.06
CA ALA A 29 5.76 -4.01 -6.91
C ALA A 29 5.39 -4.95 -8.08
N SER A 30 4.37 -4.62 -8.87
CA SER A 30 4.33 -5.06 -10.26
C SER A 30 3.25 -4.25 -10.96
N ALA A 31 3.42 -3.91 -12.24
CA ALA A 31 2.33 -3.46 -13.10
C ALA A 31 1.33 -4.62 -13.35
N GLY A 32 0.89 -5.29 -12.29
CA GLY A 32 -0.04 -6.40 -12.30
C GLY A 32 -1.44 -5.85 -12.51
N ARG A 33 -2.18 -6.43 -13.45
CA ARG A 33 -3.57 -6.04 -13.67
C ARG A 33 -4.40 -6.30 -12.42
N VAL A 34 -5.33 -5.40 -12.14
CA VAL A 34 -6.40 -5.60 -11.16
C VAL A 34 -7.59 -6.31 -11.81
N CYS A 35 -8.31 -7.12 -11.05
CA CYS A 35 -9.52 -7.77 -11.52
C CYS A 35 -10.66 -6.73 -11.61
N PRO A 36 -11.30 -6.52 -12.78
CA PRO A 36 -12.38 -5.53 -12.92
C PRO A 36 -13.66 -5.94 -12.17
N THR A 37 -13.81 -7.22 -11.80
CA THR A 37 -14.99 -7.71 -11.09
C THR A 37 -14.95 -7.43 -9.59
N CYS A 38 -13.78 -7.53 -8.96
CA CYS A 38 -13.65 -7.39 -7.50
C CYS A 38 -12.64 -6.34 -7.03
N GLY A 39 -11.87 -5.74 -7.94
CA GLY A 39 -10.86 -4.73 -7.62
C GLY A 39 -9.58 -5.27 -6.97
N LEU A 40 -9.46 -6.59 -6.77
CA LEU A 40 -8.26 -7.21 -6.19
C LEU A 40 -7.16 -7.44 -7.23
N PRO A 41 -5.88 -7.47 -6.83
CA PRO A 41 -4.78 -7.75 -7.76
C PRO A 41 -4.92 -9.15 -8.36
N ALA A 42 -4.69 -9.27 -9.67
CA ALA A 42 -4.62 -10.54 -10.35
C ALA A 42 -3.18 -11.02 -10.46
N THR A 43 -2.97 -12.33 -10.39
CA THR A 43 -1.64 -12.94 -10.51
C THR A 43 -1.36 -13.27 -11.96
N TYR A 44 -0.17 -12.88 -12.46
CA TYR A 44 0.28 -13.27 -13.79
C TYR A 44 0.75 -14.72 -13.80
N ILE A 45 0.15 -15.55 -14.65
CA ILE A 45 0.54 -16.94 -14.86
C ILE A 45 1.42 -17.00 -16.10
N ASN A 46 2.75 -17.11 -15.90
CA ASN A 46 3.73 -17.08 -16.98
C ASN A 46 3.55 -18.22 -17.99
N SER A 47 3.08 -19.39 -17.58
CA SER A 47 2.85 -20.52 -18.48
C SER A 47 1.73 -20.31 -19.50
N LEU A 48 0.81 -19.38 -19.21
CA LEU A 48 -0.38 -19.10 -20.03
C LEU A 48 -0.38 -17.68 -20.59
N ASN A 49 0.60 -16.86 -20.22
CA ASN A 49 0.66 -15.42 -20.45
C ASN A 49 -0.67 -14.70 -20.13
N LYS A 50 -1.34 -15.12 -19.06
CA LYS A 50 -2.67 -14.61 -18.66
C LYS A 50 -2.68 -14.22 -17.19
N PHE A 51 -3.48 -13.22 -16.86
CA PHE A 51 -3.77 -12.86 -15.47
C PHE A 51 -4.93 -13.71 -14.96
N TYR A 52 -4.82 -14.22 -13.74
CA TYR A 52 -5.87 -14.98 -13.08
C TYR A 52 -6.22 -14.36 -11.72
N CYS A 53 -7.50 -14.18 -11.48
CA CYS A 53 -8.02 -13.71 -10.21
C CYS A 53 -8.45 -14.90 -9.36
N PHE A 54 -7.74 -15.15 -8.25
CA PHE A 54 -8.08 -16.22 -7.31
C PHE A 54 -9.38 -15.97 -6.53
N ASN A 55 -9.77 -14.71 -6.38
CA ASN A 55 -11.02 -14.34 -5.70
C ASN A 55 -12.24 -14.67 -6.57
N CYS A 56 -12.25 -14.21 -7.82
CA CYS A 56 -13.34 -14.43 -8.75
C CYS A 56 -13.27 -15.79 -9.46
N LYS A 57 -12.12 -16.50 -9.34
CA LYS A 57 -11.80 -17.75 -10.04
C LYS A 57 -11.92 -17.63 -11.56
N LYS A 58 -11.52 -16.48 -12.09
CA LYS A 58 -11.64 -16.12 -13.51
C LYS A 58 -10.35 -15.50 -14.03
N TYR A 59 -10.13 -15.65 -15.34
CA TYR A 59 -9.06 -14.92 -16.02
C TYR A 59 -9.41 -13.44 -16.15
N VAL A 60 -8.39 -12.60 -16.12
CA VAL A 60 -8.47 -11.15 -16.29
C VAL A 60 -7.83 -10.81 -17.64
N GLU A 61 -8.61 -10.18 -18.52
CA GLU A 61 -8.22 -9.82 -19.89
C GLU A 61 -8.07 -8.33 -20.12
#